data_AF-A0A529MP16-F1
#
_entry.id   AF-A0A529MP16-F1
#
_cell.length_a   1.000
_cell.length_b   1.000
_cell.length_c   1.000
_cell.angle_alpha   90.00
_cell.angle_beta   90.00
_cell.angle_gamma   90.00
#
_symmetry.space_group_name_H-M   'P 1'
#
loop_
_entity.id
_entity.type
_entity.pdbx_description
1 polymer ?
#
loop_
_entity_poly.entity_id
_entity_poly.type
_entity_poly.pdbx_seq_one_letter_code
_entity_poly.pdbx_strand_id
1 'polypeptide(L)'
;VYQALVEGGIEPDWVIGTSIGAINAALIAGNKPGDRLPRLQEFWDGVSRSSPFDEFFRMMVPSNIFANMGTVMRGIPGFFEPNPSAMFGVNREVGVENASYYTTDPLKRTLSNLIDFDYLNGRHT
;
A
#
# COMPACT_ATOMS: atom_id res chain seq x y z
N VAL A 1 11.33 8.69 -8.41
CA VAL A 1 12.69 8.88 -7.84
C VAL A 1 13.53 7.63 -8.00
N TYR A 2 13.20 6.52 -7.33
CA TYR A 2 13.99 5.28 -7.43
C TYR A 2 14.21 4.80 -8.88
N GLN A 3 13.17 4.80 -9.72
CA GLN A 3 13.28 4.51 -11.15
C GLN A 3 14.36 5.34 -11.86
N ALA A 4 14.39 6.65 -11.64
CA ALA A 4 15.36 7.54 -12.27
C ALA A 4 16.80 7.30 -11.78
N LEU A 5 16.97 6.83 -10.52
CA LEU A 5 18.29 6.42 -10.03
C LEU A 5 18.78 5.19 -10.79
N VAL A 6 17.95 4.15 -10.89
CA VAL A 6 18.29 2.91 -11.58
C VAL A 6 18.54 3.15 -13.07
N GLU A 7 17.70 3.94 -13.74
CA GLU A 7 17.89 4.35 -15.15
C GLU A 7 19.18 5.18 -15.34
N GLY A 8 19.58 5.94 -14.33
CA GLY A 8 20.86 6.65 -14.28
C GLY A 8 22.06 5.77 -13.89
N GLY A 9 21.86 4.47 -13.70
CA GLY A 9 22.92 3.53 -13.29
C GLY A 9 23.31 3.61 -11.82
N ILE A 10 22.48 4.24 -10.98
CA ILE A 10 22.71 4.38 -9.53
C ILE A 10 21.82 3.37 -8.80
N GLU A 11 22.44 2.37 -8.18
CA GLU A 11 21.77 1.45 -7.27
C GLU A 11 22.11 1.83 -5.82
N PRO A 12 21.12 2.20 -4.99
CA PRO A 12 21.38 2.51 -3.58
C PRO A 12 21.82 1.27 -2.82
N ASP A 13 22.91 1.38 -2.06
CA ASP A 13 23.30 0.33 -1.12
C ASP A 13 22.28 0.21 0.00
N TRP A 14 21.82 1.35 0.55
CA TRP A 14 20.97 1.42 1.74
C TRP A 14 19.73 2.27 1.45
N VAL A 15 18.58 1.86 2.01
CA VAL A 15 17.31 2.59 1.89
C VAL A 15 16.67 2.71 3.27
N ILE A 16 16.26 3.93 3.63
CA ILE A 16 15.55 4.23 4.88
C ILE A 16 14.19 4.82 4.52
N GLY A 17 13.15 4.34 5.20
CA GLY A 17 11.77 4.76 4.93
C GLY A 17 10.98 4.97 6.22
N THR A 18 10.15 6.02 6.25
CA THR A 18 9.21 6.31 7.35
C THR A 18 7.79 6.34 6.80
N SER A 19 6.83 5.77 7.53
CA SER A 19 5.42 5.69 7.09
C SER A 19 5.31 5.00 5.71
N ILE A 20 4.68 5.62 4.71
CA ILE A 20 4.64 5.10 3.32
C ILE A 20 6.04 4.85 2.73
N GLY A 21 7.03 5.61 3.19
CA GLY A 21 8.43 5.38 2.82
C GLY A 21 8.94 4.02 3.29
N ALA A 22 8.48 3.51 4.44
CA ALA A 22 8.88 2.19 4.93
C ALA A 22 8.36 1.07 4.02
N ILE A 23 7.18 1.25 3.43
CA ILE A 23 6.63 0.31 2.43
C ILE A 23 7.50 0.30 1.18
N ASN A 24 7.83 1.48 0.64
CA ASN A 24 8.75 1.58 -0.51
C ASN A 24 10.14 0.98 -0.19
N ALA A 25 10.69 1.26 0.99
CA ALA A 25 11.96 0.72 1.43
C ALA A 25 11.93 -0.81 1.51
N ALA A 26 10.85 -1.39 2.04
CA ALA A 26 10.68 -2.83 2.12
C ALA A 26 10.54 -3.48 0.74
N LEU A 27 9.83 -2.85 -0.20
CA LEU A 27 9.73 -3.31 -1.60
C LEU A 27 11.09 -3.27 -2.32
N ILE A 28 11.90 -2.24 -2.07
CA ILE A 28 13.23 -2.10 -2.67
C ILE A 28 14.22 -3.09 -2.03
N ALA A 29 14.28 -3.17 -0.71
CA ALA A 29 15.25 -4.00 0.00
C ALA A 29 14.89 -5.50 -0.05
N GLY A 30 13.60 -5.83 -0.08
CA GLY A 30 13.10 -7.20 -0.03
C GLY A 30 12.93 -7.86 -1.40
N ASN A 31 13.56 -7.32 -2.44
CA ASN A 31 13.58 -7.90 -3.77
C ASN A 31 14.99 -7.84 -4.37
N LYS A 32 15.31 -8.80 -5.24
CA LYS A 32 16.55 -8.81 -6.02
C LYS A 32 16.58 -7.59 -6.96
N PRO A 33 17.76 -7.05 -7.30
CA PRO A 33 17.88 -5.82 -8.10
C PRO A 33 16.97 -5.76 -9.35
N GLY A 34 16.83 -6.85 -10.10
CA GLY A 34 15.97 -6.91 -11.29
C GLY A 34 14.46 -6.85 -11.02
N ASP A 35 14.02 -7.20 -9.80
CA ASP A 35 12.61 -7.26 -9.42
C ASP A 35 12.13 -6.00 -8.69
N ARG A 36 13.04 -5.18 -8.17
CA ARG A 36 12.71 -4.01 -7.31
C ARG A 36 11.76 -3.03 -7.99
N LEU A 37 12.10 -2.58 -9.19
CA LEU A 37 11.28 -1.60 -9.92
C LEU A 37 9.92 -2.19 -10.38
N PRO A 38 9.86 -3.41 -10.97
CA PRO A 38 8.59 -4.06 -11.28
C PRO A 38 7.67 -4.21 -10.06
N ARG A 39 8.17 -4.66 -8.91
CA ARG A 39 7.35 -4.83 -7.69
C ARG A 39 6.87 -3.50 -7.12
N LEU A 40 7.71 -2.46 -7.20
CA LEU A 40 7.32 -1.11 -6.80
C LEU A 40 6.20 -0.57 -7.70
N GLN A 41 6.31 -0.75 -9.01
CA GLN A 41 5.27 -0.36 -9.97
C GLN A 41 3.98 -1.14 -9.72
N GLU A 42 4.05 -2.45 -9.55
CA GLU A 42 2.88 -3.30 -9.26
C GLU A 42 2.14 -2.84 -8.00
N PHE A 43 2.86 -2.49 -6.94
CA PHE A 43 2.27 -1.92 -5.73
C PHE A 43 1.52 -0.62 -6.02
N TRP A 44 2.17 0.36 -6.66
CA TRP A 44 1.57 1.67 -6.93
C TRP A 44 0.43 1.60 -7.93
N ASP A 45 0.52 0.74 -8.94
CA ASP A 45 -0.57 0.45 -9.87
C ASP A 45 -1.75 -0.20 -9.16
N GLY A 46 -1.52 -1.03 -8.15
CA GLY A 46 -2.58 -1.60 -7.32
C GLY A 46 -3.30 -0.55 -6.48
N VAL A 47 -2.53 0.26 -5.74
CA VAL A 47 -3.02 1.27 -4.78
C VAL A 47 -3.66 2.48 -5.49
N SER A 48 -3.21 2.80 -6.70
CA SER A 48 -3.72 3.95 -7.48
C SER A 48 -4.94 3.62 -8.32
N ARG A 49 -5.35 2.34 -8.41
CA ARG A 49 -6.55 1.95 -9.16
C ARG A 49 -7.78 2.59 -8.52
N SER A 50 -8.40 3.49 -9.27
CA SER A 50 -9.74 3.98 -8.97
C SER A 50 -10.75 2.87 -9.24
N SER A 51 -11.80 2.76 -8.43
CA SER A 51 -12.91 1.85 -8.77
C SER A 51 -13.55 2.32 -10.08
N PRO A 52 -14.05 1.42 -10.95
CA PRO A 52 -14.86 1.81 -12.11
C PRO A 52 -16.04 2.72 -11.72
N PHE A 53 -16.56 2.53 -10.51
CA PHE A 53 -17.60 3.40 -9.94
C PHE A 53 -17.06 4.82 -9.69
N ASP A 54 -15.86 4.96 -9.12
CA ASP A 54 -15.26 6.26 -8.84
C ASP A 54 -14.91 7.00 -10.13
N GLU A 55 -14.44 6.29 -11.16
CA GLU A 55 -14.20 6.85 -12.50
C GLU A 55 -15.49 7.35 -13.15
N PHE A 56 -16.56 6.55 -13.10
CA PHE A 56 -17.88 6.94 -13.61
C PHE A 56 -18.40 8.23 -12.95
N PHE A 57 -18.27 8.35 -11.62
CA PHE A 57 -18.70 9.56 -10.90
C PHE A 57 -17.77 10.76 -11.14
N ARG A 58 -16.45 10.57 -11.26
CA ARG A 58 -15.51 11.65 -11.65
C ARG A 58 -15.84 12.21 -13.04
N MET A 59 -16.34 11.38 -13.96
CA MET A 59 -16.75 11.82 -15.30
C MET A 59 -18.03 12.67 -15.26
N MET A 60 -18.98 12.36 -14.37
CA MET A 60 -20.24 13.10 -14.27
C MET A 60 -20.15 14.35 -13.37
N VAL A 61 -19.30 14.34 -12.35
CA VAL A 61 -19.09 15.46 -11.46
C VAL A 61 -17.58 15.71 -11.34
N PRO A 62 -17.05 16.83 -11.86
CA PRO A 62 -15.62 17.16 -11.80
C PRO A 62 -15.20 17.63 -10.40
N SER A 63 -15.53 16.84 -9.37
CA SER A 63 -15.19 17.06 -7.98
C SER A 63 -14.56 15.79 -7.40
N ASN A 64 -13.48 15.96 -6.63
CA ASN A 64 -12.85 14.84 -5.93
C ASN A 64 -13.65 14.38 -4.69
N ILE A 65 -14.77 15.03 -4.37
CA ILE A 65 -15.57 14.74 -3.18
C ILE A 65 -16.09 13.30 -3.18
N PHE A 66 -16.59 12.83 -4.33
CA PHE A 66 -17.09 11.45 -4.45
C PHE A 66 -15.97 10.41 -4.34
N ALA A 67 -14.81 10.66 -4.95
CA ALA A 67 -13.64 9.77 -4.83
C ALA A 67 -13.10 9.73 -3.39
N ASN A 68 -13.06 10.88 -2.70
CA ASN A 68 -12.66 10.97 -1.30
C ASN A 68 -13.67 10.24 -0.39
N MET A 69 -14.97 10.42 -0.63
CA MET A 69 -16.01 9.65 0.07
C MET A 69 -15.91 8.15 -0.20
N GLY A 70 -15.63 7.75 -1.44
CA GLY A 70 -15.38 6.36 -1.81
C GLY A 70 -14.24 5.76 -1.00
N THR A 71 -13.12 6.50 -0.88
CA THR A 71 -11.96 6.11 -0.07
C THR A 71 -12.30 5.98 1.41
N VAL A 72 -13.09 6.90 1.97
CA VAL A 72 -13.54 6.80 3.38
C VAL A 72 -14.47 5.59 3.58
N MET A 73 -15.40 5.36 2.65
CA MET A 73 -16.40 4.31 2.82
C MET A 73 -15.89 2.90 2.51
N ARG A 74 -14.92 2.76 1.61
CA ARG A 74 -14.46 1.48 1.07
C ARG A 74 -12.97 1.22 1.32
N GLY A 75 -12.22 2.24 1.71
CA GLY A 75 -10.77 2.18 1.79
C GLY A 75 -10.10 2.25 0.42
N ILE A 76 -8.84 1.80 0.36
CA ILE A 76 -8.06 1.70 -0.86
C ILE A 76 -7.75 0.21 -1.11
N PRO A 77 -8.17 -0.35 -2.26
CA PRO A 77 -7.90 -1.74 -2.61
C PRO A 77 -6.42 -2.11 -2.45
N GLY A 78 -6.16 -3.25 -1.80
CA GLY A 78 -4.80 -3.71 -1.54
C GLY A 78 -4.03 -2.91 -0.49
N PHE A 79 -4.62 -1.90 0.15
CA PHE A 79 -3.99 -1.09 1.20
C PHE A 79 -4.77 -1.12 2.52
N PHE A 80 -6.01 -0.65 2.55
CA PHE A 80 -6.83 -0.67 3.76
C PHE A 80 -8.32 -0.78 3.44
N GLU A 81 -9.09 -1.33 4.37
CA GLU A 81 -10.54 -1.49 4.24
C GLU A 81 -11.25 -1.24 5.58
N PRO A 82 -12.54 -0.87 5.59
CA PRO A 82 -13.30 -0.67 6.82
C PRO A 82 -13.21 -1.89 7.73
N ASN A 83 -12.95 -1.66 9.02
CA ASN A 83 -12.87 -2.73 10.00
C ASN A 83 -14.29 -3.20 10.37
N PRO A 84 -14.68 -4.46 10.13
CA PRO A 84 -16.01 -4.95 10.48
C PRO A 84 -16.31 -4.85 11.98
N SER A 85 -15.29 -4.95 12.83
CA SER A 85 -15.45 -4.86 14.28
C SER A 85 -15.91 -3.46 14.74
N ALA A 86 -15.50 -2.41 14.02
CA ALA A 86 -15.90 -1.03 14.30
C ALA A 86 -17.40 -0.75 14.06
N MET A 87 -18.07 -1.60 13.27
CA MET A 87 -19.52 -1.47 13.00
C MET A 87 -20.40 -1.88 14.18
N PHE A 88 -19.86 -2.61 15.17
CA PHE A 88 -20.65 -3.12 16.30
C PHE A 88 -20.70 -2.19 17.51
N GLY A 89 -20.28 -0.94 17.35
CA GLY A 89 -20.38 0.12 18.35
C GLY A 89 -19.04 0.53 18.93
N VAL A 90 -18.88 1.84 19.15
CA VAL A 90 -17.63 2.48 19.61
C VAL A 90 -17.20 2.10 21.03
N ASN A 91 -18.11 1.51 21.82
CA ASN A 91 -17.86 1.09 23.20
C ASN A 91 -17.67 -0.43 23.34
N ARG A 92 -17.64 -1.17 22.22
CA ARG A 92 -17.43 -2.61 22.27
C ARG A 92 -15.97 -2.89 22.60
N GLU A 93 -15.75 -3.77 23.57
CA GLU A 93 -14.42 -4.30 23.81
C GLU A 93 -14.00 -5.14 22.61
N VAL A 94 -13.05 -4.60 21.86
CA VAL A 94 -12.30 -5.26 20.80
C VAL A 94 -10.84 -5.21 21.25
N GLY A 95 -10.10 -6.31 21.12
CA GLY A 95 -8.69 -6.35 21.52
C GLY A 95 -7.87 -5.24 20.87
N VAL A 96 -6.70 -4.92 21.43
CA VAL A 96 -5.87 -3.78 21.00
C VAL A 96 -5.59 -3.81 19.50
N GLU A 97 -5.38 -5.00 18.95
CA GLU A 97 -5.14 -5.26 17.54
C GLU A 97 -6.33 -4.96 16.61
N ASN A 98 -7.54 -4.87 17.16
CA ASN A 98 -8.78 -4.61 16.42
C ASN A 98 -9.40 -3.24 16.74
N ALA A 99 -8.78 -2.45 17.61
CA ALA A 99 -9.27 -1.14 18.06
C ALA A 99 -8.99 -0.02 17.02
N SER A 100 -9.40 -0.22 15.77
CA SER A 100 -9.22 0.72 14.66
C SER A 100 -10.46 0.80 13.77
N TYR A 101 -10.69 1.96 13.12
CA TYR A 101 -11.79 2.11 12.15
C TYR A 101 -11.55 1.33 10.84
N TYR A 102 -10.29 1.07 10.51
CA TYR A 102 -9.87 0.37 9.30
C TYR A 102 -8.85 -0.72 9.65
N THR A 103 -8.89 -1.83 8.91
CA THR A 103 -7.84 -2.85 8.96
C THR A 103 -6.85 -2.65 7.82
N THR A 104 -5.60 -3.02 8.05
CA THR A 104 -4.51 -3.07 7.08
C THR A 104 -4.21 -4.49 6.59
N ASP A 105 -5.11 -5.45 6.86
CA ASP A 105 -5.00 -6.81 6.33
C ASP A 105 -4.84 -6.86 4.79
N PRO A 106 -5.50 -5.99 3.98
CA PRO A 106 -5.22 -5.90 2.56
C PRO A 106 -3.75 -5.56 2.27
N LEU A 107 -3.18 -4.56 2.93
CA LEU A 107 -1.77 -4.19 2.78
C LEU A 107 -0.85 -5.35 3.15
N LYS A 108 -1.14 -6.04 4.26
CA LYS A 108 -0.35 -7.22 4.67
C LYS A 108 -0.34 -8.29 3.57
N ARG A 109 -1.48 -8.60 2.96
CA ARG A 109 -1.59 -9.54 1.84
C ARG A 109 -0.82 -9.06 0.62
N THR A 110 -1.01 -7.80 0.23
CA THR A 110 -0.30 -7.18 -0.90
C THR A 110 1.21 -7.27 -0.72
N LEU A 111 1.74 -6.85 0.44
CA LEU A 111 3.17 -6.89 0.71
C LEU A 111 3.70 -8.32 0.79
N SER A 112 2.93 -9.27 1.33
CA SER A 112 3.32 -10.70 1.34
C SER A 112 3.49 -11.29 -0.06
N ASN A 113 2.80 -10.74 -1.06
CA ASN A 113 2.94 -11.18 -2.45
C ASN A 113 4.07 -10.45 -3.20
N LEU A 114 4.36 -9.20 -2.81
CA LEU A 114 5.30 -8.33 -3.52
C LEU A 114 6.71 -8.32 -2.93
N ILE A 115 6.88 -8.78 -1.69
CA ILE A 115 8.14 -8.79 -0.95
C ILE A 115 8.56 -10.23 -0.70
N ASP A 116 9.79 -10.56 -1.08
CA ASP A 116 10.46 -11.77 -0.61
C ASP A 116 11.03 -11.50 0.80
N PHE A 117 10.26 -11.86 1.83
CA PHE A 117 10.66 -11.64 3.22
C PHE A 117 11.86 -12.49 3.64
N ASP A 118 12.11 -13.63 2.99
CA ASP A 118 13.30 -14.44 3.25
C ASP A 118 14.54 -13.71 2.71
N TYR A 119 14.45 -13.15 1.51
CA TYR A 119 15.50 -12.30 0.94
C TYR A 119 15.73 -11.04 1.80
N LEU A 120 14.66 -10.35 2.22
CA LEU A 120 14.75 -9.16 3.06
C LEU A 120 15.48 -9.44 4.38
N ASN A 121 15.18 -10.59 5.01
CA ASN A 121 15.77 -10.99 6.29
C ASN A 121 17.13 -11.71 6.14
N GLY A 122 17.52 -12.08 4.92
CA GLY A 122 18.74 -12.84 4.61
C GLY A 122 20.05 -12.08 4.81
N ARG A 123 20.00 -10.77 5.15
CA ARG A 123 21.17 -9.89 5.36
C ARG A 123 22.18 -10.00 4.23
N HIS A 124 21.72 -9.82 3.00
CA HIS A 124 22.57 -9.70 1.83
C HIS A 124 23.32 -8.35 1.92
N THR A 125 24.52 -8.39 2.50
CA THR A 125 25.49 -7.29 2.56
C THR A 125 26.75 -7.69 1.85
#